data_AF-A0A1X9LTV5-F1
#
_entry.id   AF-A0A1X9LTV5-F1
#
_cell.length_a   1.000
_cell.length_b   1.000
_cell.length_c   1.000
_cell.angle_alpha   90.00
_cell.angle_beta   90.00
_cell.angle_gamma   90.00
#
_symmetry.space_group_name_H-M   'P 1'
#
loop_
_entity.id
_entity.type
_entity.pdbx_description
1 polymer ?
#
loop_
_entity_poly.entity_id
_entity_poly.type
_entity_poly.pdbx_seq_one_letter_code
_entity_poly.pdbx_strand_id
1 'polypeptide(L)'
;MTWKAVNAFLTHPKPITLTDEELRSEGETTEPATPPRVKAWVRYPEATVEVEGRVLAFNERVALVEYGVLGGGTQRAWVWRSAVTNPRREAP
;
A
#
# COMPACT_ATOMS: atom_id res chain seq x y z
N MET A 1 -27.39 2.74 -16.33
CA MET A 1 -26.00 2.51 -15.84
C MET A 1 -25.24 3.80 -16.06
N THR A 2 -25.01 4.56 -14.98
CA THR A 2 -24.78 6.02 -15.02
C THR A 2 -23.32 6.37 -15.31
N TRP A 3 -23.08 7.03 -16.44
CA TRP A 3 -21.78 7.54 -16.94
C TRP A 3 -20.90 8.26 -15.91
N LYS A 4 -21.49 8.82 -14.84
CA LYS A 4 -20.75 9.53 -13.77
C LYS A 4 -19.80 8.65 -12.94
N ALA A 5 -20.07 7.34 -12.80
CA ALA A 5 -19.19 6.45 -12.03
C ALA A 5 -17.87 6.15 -12.75
N VAL A 6 -17.89 6.19 -14.09
CA VAL A 6 -16.70 5.88 -14.91
C VAL A 6 -15.65 6.98 -14.78
N ASN A 7 -16.07 8.23 -14.55
CA ASN A 7 -15.15 9.38 -14.52
C ASN A 7 -14.43 9.57 -13.17
N ALA A 8 -15.06 9.23 -12.05
CA ALA A 8 -14.42 9.31 -10.73
C ALA A 8 -13.31 8.24 -10.55
N PHE A 9 -13.46 7.08 -11.20
CA PHE A 9 -12.41 6.06 -11.26
C PHE A 9 -11.15 6.55 -12.00
N LEU A 10 -11.29 7.52 -12.90
CA LEU A 10 -10.18 8.08 -13.70
C LEU A 10 -9.39 9.18 -12.97
N THR A 11 -9.90 9.69 -11.83
CA THR A 11 -9.24 10.77 -11.08
C THR A 11 -8.50 10.31 -9.83
N HIS A 12 -8.67 9.04 -9.42
CA HIS A 12 -7.86 8.46 -8.34
C HIS A 12 -6.63 7.81 -8.96
N PRO A 13 -5.45 8.43 -8.85
CA PRO A 13 -4.24 7.82 -9.36
C PRO A 13 -4.07 6.45 -8.67
N LYS A 14 -3.68 5.45 -9.46
CA LYS A 14 -3.41 4.10 -8.95
C LYS A 14 -1.96 4.01 -8.52
N PRO A 15 -1.69 3.37 -7.37
CA PRO A 15 -0.31 3.19 -6.95
C PRO A 15 0.40 2.24 -7.91
N ILE A 16 1.68 2.52 -8.14
CA ILE A 16 2.61 1.58 -8.73
C ILE A 16 2.95 0.56 -7.63
N THR A 17 2.53 -0.67 -7.85
CA THR A 17 2.76 -1.81 -6.97
C THR A 17 3.78 -2.76 -7.60
N LEU A 18 4.45 -3.57 -6.78
CA LEU A 18 5.23 -4.70 -7.28
C LEU A 18 4.35 -5.63 -8.12
N THR A 19 4.93 -6.18 -9.18
CA THR A 19 4.31 -7.13 -10.09
C THR A 19 4.29 -8.54 -9.50
N ASP A 20 3.42 -9.41 -10.03
CA ASP A 20 3.34 -10.81 -9.60
C ASP A 20 4.64 -11.60 -9.86
N GLU A 21 5.43 -11.19 -10.85
CA GLU A 21 6.74 -11.76 -11.11
C GLU A 21 7.75 -11.37 -10.02
N GLU A 22 7.85 -10.08 -9.71
CA GLU A 22 8.68 -9.60 -8.61
C GLU A 22 8.30 -10.26 -7.28
N LEU A 23 7.01 -10.39 -6.99
CA LEU A 23 6.54 -11.02 -5.74
C LEU A 23 6.93 -12.51 -5.64
N ARG A 24 6.78 -13.28 -6.73
CA ARG A 24 7.14 -14.71 -6.73
C ARG A 24 8.62 -14.93 -6.50
N SER A 25 9.46 -14.04 -7.01
CA SER A 25 10.92 -14.12 -6.82
C SER A 25 11.36 -13.84 -5.39
N GLU A 26 10.60 -13.07 -4.61
CA GLU A 26 10.94 -12.70 -3.23
C GLU A 26 10.47 -13.72 -2.18
N GLY A 27 9.77 -14.79 -2.58
CA GLY A 27 9.36 -15.90 -1.72
C GLY A 27 7.96 -15.75 -1.10
N GLU A 28 7.57 -16.74 -0.30
CA GLU A 28 6.25 -16.78 0.33
C GLU A 28 6.03 -15.63 1.33
N THR A 29 4.79 -15.18 1.45
CA THR A 29 4.39 -14.13 2.38
C THR A 29 3.47 -14.68 3.45
N THR A 30 3.50 -14.05 4.63
CA THR A 30 2.64 -14.37 5.77
C THR A 30 1.63 -13.25 5.98
N GLU A 31 0.40 -13.64 6.28
CA GLU A 31 -0.66 -12.74 6.72
C GLU A 31 -0.64 -12.65 8.27
N PRO A 32 -0.41 -11.46 8.86
CA PRO A 32 -0.50 -11.29 10.30
C PRO A 32 -1.94 -11.42 10.78
N ALA A 33 -2.16 -12.15 11.89
CA ALA A 33 -3.47 -12.29 12.52
C ALA A 33 -4.11 -10.95 12.92
N THR A 34 -3.28 -9.92 13.18
CA THR A 34 -3.72 -8.54 13.37
C THR A 34 -2.83 -7.62 12.54
N PRO A 35 -3.36 -7.01 11.46
CA PRO A 35 -2.58 -6.13 10.60
C PRO A 35 -1.96 -4.94 11.37
N PRO A 36 -0.61 -4.87 11.49
CA PRO A 36 0.03 -3.79 12.22
C PRO A 36 -0.11 -2.47 11.47
N ARG A 37 -0.25 -1.37 12.21
CA ARG A 37 -0.20 -0.02 11.64
C ARG A 37 1.22 0.31 11.21
N VAL A 38 1.37 0.91 10.03
CA VAL A 38 2.67 1.28 9.44
C VAL A 38 2.60 2.62 8.74
N LYS A 39 3.77 3.23 8.52
CA LYS A 39 3.98 4.24 7.48
C LYS A 39 4.67 3.57 6.29
N ALA A 40 4.22 3.87 5.08
CA ALA A 40 4.79 3.29 3.87
C ALA A 40 4.98 4.34 2.79
N TRP A 41 6.10 4.28 2.08
CA TRP A 41 6.30 5.06 0.87
C TRP A 41 5.66 4.32 -0.31
N VAL A 42 4.67 4.96 -0.94
CA VAL A 42 3.96 4.44 -2.11
C VAL A 42 4.20 5.35 -3.31
N ARG A 43 4.42 4.73 -4.47
CA ARG A 43 4.67 5.44 -5.72
C ARG A 43 3.39 5.56 -6.53
N TYR A 44 3.24 6.71 -7.17
CA TYR A 44 2.27 7.00 -8.21
C TYR A 44 3.03 7.50 -9.45
N PRO A 45 2.41 7.51 -10.65
CA PRO A 45 3.05 8.04 -11.85
C PRO A 45 3.59 9.47 -11.67
N GLU A 46 2.89 10.30 -10.91
CA GLU A 46 3.18 11.72 -10.71
C GLU A 46 3.98 12.04 -9.44
N ALA A 47 3.98 11.16 -8.43
CA ALA A 47 4.59 11.46 -7.13
C ALA A 47 4.92 10.19 -6.32
N THR A 48 5.81 10.34 -5.33
CA THR A 48 6.01 9.36 -4.26
C THR A 48 5.50 9.97 -2.96
N VAL A 49 4.63 9.26 -2.24
CA VAL A 49 3.94 9.77 -1.04
C VAL A 49 4.11 8.81 0.13
N GLU A 50 4.24 9.37 1.33
CA GLU A 50 4.18 8.60 2.58
C GLU A 50 2.71 8.45 2.99
N VAL A 51 2.27 7.23 3.25
CA VAL A 51 0.90 6.92 3.68
C VAL A 51 0.91 6.21 5.02
N GLU A 52 -0.11 6.47 5.84
CA GLU A 52 -0.39 5.68 7.03
C GLU A 52 -1.39 4.58 6.69
N GLY A 53 -1.06 3.35 7.03
CA GLY A 53 -1.82 2.18 6.63
C GLY A 53 -1.64 0.98 7.54
N ARG A 54 -1.97 -0.20 7.03
CA ARG A 54 -1.80 -1.49 7.70
C ARG A 54 -1.13 -2.50 6.78
N VAL A 55 -0.26 -3.35 7.32
CA VAL A 55 0.34 -4.45 6.56
C VAL A 55 -0.58 -5.67 6.58
N LEU A 56 -1.06 -6.08 5.41
CA LEU A 56 -1.95 -7.24 5.25
C LEU A 56 -1.21 -8.54 4.99
N ALA A 57 -0.02 -8.46 4.38
CA ALA A 57 0.85 -9.60 4.12
C ALA A 57 2.29 -9.12 4.00
N PHE A 58 3.27 -9.92 4.42
CA PHE A 58 4.67 -9.55 4.30
C PHE A 58 5.61 -10.74 4.32
N ASN A 59 6.85 -10.50 3.90
CA ASN A 59 8.02 -11.29 4.26
C ASN A 59 9.21 -10.35 4.54
N GLU A 60 10.43 -10.87 4.55
CA GLU A 60 11.64 -10.08 4.78
C GLU A 60 11.91 -9.02 3.70
N ARG A 61 11.28 -9.13 2.53
CA ARG A 61 11.60 -8.36 1.31
C ARG A 61 10.46 -7.47 0.86
N VAL A 62 9.21 -7.89 1.03
CA VAL A 62 8.03 -7.19 0.53
C VAL A 62 6.93 -7.10 1.58
N ALA A 63 6.05 -6.13 1.43
CA ALA A 63 4.87 -5.94 2.26
C ALA A 63 3.69 -5.41 1.44
N LEU A 64 2.50 -5.98 1.65
CA LEU A 64 1.24 -5.48 1.13
C LEU A 64 0.65 -4.49 2.13
N VAL A 65 0.55 -3.23 1.73
CA VAL A 65 0.02 -2.17 2.58
C VAL A 65 -1.35 -1.76 2.08
N GLU A 66 -2.32 -1.72 2.99
CA GLU A 66 -3.64 -1.11 2.78
C GLU A 66 -3.70 0.25 3.46
N TYR A 67 -4.17 1.26 2.75
CA TYR A 67 -4.26 2.63 3.25
C TYR A 67 -5.48 3.36 2.66
N GLY A 68 -5.93 4.40 3.35
CA GLY A 68 -7.06 5.22 2.91
C GLY A 68 -6.64 6.26 1.87
N VAL A 69 -7.55 6.62 0.97
CA VAL A 69 -7.35 7.70 -0.02
C VAL A 69 -8.28 8.88 0.24
N LEU A 70 -7.80 10.08 -0.10
CA LEU A 70 -8.62 11.30 -0.08
C LEU A 70 -9.77 11.15 -1.08
N GLY A 71 -10.99 11.42 -0.63
CA GLY A 71 -12.21 11.19 -1.41
C GLY A 71 -12.94 9.88 -1.06
N GLY A 72 -12.38 9.07 -0.15
CA GLY A 72 -13.00 7.85 0.37
C GLY A 72 -12.53 6.58 -0.34
N GLY A 73 -12.61 5.45 0.37
CA GLY A 73 -12.12 4.16 -0.09
C GLY A 73 -10.73 3.82 0.42
N THR A 74 -10.27 2.61 0.06
CA THR A 74 -8.93 2.12 0.37
C THR A 74 -8.21 1.70 -0.90
N GLN A 75 -6.89 1.84 -0.88
CA GLN A 75 -5.99 1.29 -1.88
C GLN A 75 -5.03 0.30 -1.24
N ARG A 76 -4.48 -0.57 -2.08
CA ARG A 76 -3.48 -1.55 -1.68
C ARG A 76 -2.30 -1.50 -2.63
N ALA A 77 -1.09 -1.60 -2.09
CA ALA A 77 0.13 -1.68 -2.86
C ALA A 77 1.11 -2.62 -2.20
N TRP A 78 1.71 -3.50 -2.99
CA TRP A 78 2.95 -4.16 -2.62
C TRP A 78 4.09 -3.17 -2.74
N VAL A 79 4.87 -3.08 -1.66
CA VAL A 79 6.06 -2.25 -1.57
C VAL A 79 7.22 -3.07 -1.05
N TRP A 80 8.44 -2.60 -1.29
CA TRP A 80 9.63 -3.15 -0.66
C TRP A 80 9.55 -2.98 0.85
N ARG A 81 10.03 -3.96 1.62
CA ARG A 81 10.01 -3.93 3.08
C ARG A 81 10.78 -2.74 3.66
N SER A 82 11.83 -2.30 2.96
CA SER A 82 12.61 -1.10 3.28
C SER A 82 11.82 0.21 3.13
N ALA A 83 10.72 0.21 2.38
CA ALA A 83 9.82 1.36 2.23
C ALA A 83 8.79 1.45 3.36
N VAL A 84 8.75 0.47 4.26
CA VAL A 84 7.80 0.39 5.37
C VAL A 84 8.53 0.69 6.69
N THR A 85 7.96 1.60 7.46
CA THR A 85 8.43 1.95 8.80
C THR A 85 7.32 1.78 9.81
N ASN A 86 7.68 1.40 11.04
CA ASN A 86 6.73 1.42 12.13
C ASN A 86 6.45 2.89 12.48
N PRO A 87 5.18 3.34 12.65
CA PRO A 87 4.90 4.64 13.21
C PRO A 87 5.64 4.70 14.54
N ARG A 88 6.65 5.57 14.59
CA ARG A 88 7.43 5.78 15.80
C ARG A 88 6.42 6.10 16.89
N ARG A 89 6.45 5.36 18.01
CA ARG A 89 5.82 5.85 19.24
C ARG A 89 6.51 7.19 19.50
N GLU A 90 5.81 8.30 19.27
CA GLU A 90 6.24 9.57 19.84
C GLU A 90 6.34 9.31 21.35
N ALA A 91 7.58 9.22 21.84
CA ALA A 91 7.81 9.08 23.27
C ALA A 91 7.34 10.40 23.92
N PRO A 92 6.66 10.33 25.08
CA PRO A 92 6.19 11.51 25.79
C PRO A 92 7.34 12.44 26.21
#